data_AF-A0A3P7JGJ5-F1
#
_entry.id   AF-A0A3P7JGJ5-F1
#
_cell.length_a   1.000
_cell.length_b   1.000
_cell.length_c   1.000
_cell.angle_alpha   90.00
_cell.angle_beta   90.00
_cell.angle_gamma   90.00
#
_symmetry.space_group_name_H-M   'P 1'
#
loop_
_entity.id
_entity.type
_entity.pdbx_description
1 polymer ?
#
loop_
_entity_poly.entity_id
_entity_poly.type
_entity_poly.pdbx_seq_one_letter_code
_entity_poly.pdbx_strand_id
1 'polypeptide(L)'
;MQLLIVFLTLLAISLAKSVNLPGHQTTYYGYALDMDVLANYNTFTCIKSYGYSTVFIRAYNPAGVGSFDMNAVGNIRNAYQGKRAH
;
A
#
# COMPACT_ATOMS: atom_id res chain seq x y z
N MET A 1 2.25 -27.44 -49.66
CA MET A 1 1.05 -27.09 -48.86
C MET A 1 1.36 -27.03 -47.37
N GLN A 2 2.00 -28.06 -46.80
CA GLN A 2 2.31 -28.15 -45.37
C GLN A 2 3.23 -27.04 -44.83
N LEU A 3 4.30 -26.70 -45.56
CA LEU A 3 5.22 -25.60 -45.21
C LEU A 3 4.53 -24.22 -45.21
N LEU A 4 3.59 -23.99 -46.12
CA LEU A 4 2.84 -22.73 -46.20
C LEU A 4 1.95 -22.54 -44.96
N ILE A 5 1.31 -23.64 -44.51
CA ILE A 5 0.44 -23.64 -43.34
C ILE A 5 1.25 -23.32 -42.07
N VAL A 6 2.43 -23.93 -41.91
CA VAL A 6 3.32 -23.67 -40.76
C VAL A 6 3.79 -22.21 -40.74
N PHE A 7 4.11 -21.64 -41.90
CA PHE A 7 4.57 -20.25 -41.97
C PHE A 7 3.44 -19.26 -41.61
N LEU A 8 2.22 -19.51 -42.09
CA LEU A 8 1.05 -18.68 -41.79
C LEU A 8 0.66 -18.73 -40.31
N THR A 9 0.77 -19.88 -39.65
CA THR A 9 0.45 -20.00 -38.22
C THR A 9 1.46 -19.29 -37.34
N LEU A 10 2.76 -19.39 -37.65
CA LEU A 10 3.82 -18.66 -36.95
C LEU A 10 3.65 -17.13 -37.08
N LEU A 11 3.34 -16.66 -38.29
CA LEU A 11 3.09 -15.24 -38.53
C LEU A 11 1.88 -14.73 -37.73
N ALA A 12 0.77 -15.49 -37.71
CA ALA A 12 -0.43 -15.12 -36.96
C ALA A 12 -0.18 -15.02 -35.44
N ILE A 13 0.65 -15.91 -34.87
CA ILE A 13 1.01 -15.86 -33.44
C ILE A 13 1.87 -14.62 -33.14
N SER A 14 2.79 -14.25 -34.04
CA SER A 14 3.67 -13.09 -33.83
C SER A 14 2.94 -11.74 -33.93
N LEU A 15 1.79 -11.67 -34.60
CA LEU A 15 0.94 -10.48 -34.68
C LEU A 15 -0.25 -10.50 -33.70
N ALA A 16 -0.40 -11.55 -32.90
CA ALA A 16 -1.48 -11.64 -31.92
C ALA A 16 -1.29 -10.61 -30.81
N LYS A 17 -2.32 -9.81 -30.53
CA LYS A 17 -2.34 -8.91 -29.36
C LYS A 17 -2.46 -9.74 -28.10
N SER A 18 -1.79 -9.32 -27.03
CA SER A 18 -1.94 -9.93 -25.70
C SER A 18 -3.41 -9.88 -25.26
N VAL A 19 -3.99 -11.02 -24.96
CA VAL A 19 -5.33 -11.11 -24.35
C VAL A 19 -5.18 -10.77 -22.87
N ASN A 20 -5.84 -9.70 -22.42
CA ASN A 20 -5.99 -9.41 -21.00
C ASN A 20 -6.95 -10.46 -20.40
N LEU A 21 -6.40 -11.51 -19.81
CA LEU A 21 -7.16 -12.50 -19.04
C LEU A 21 -7.71 -11.82 -17.77
N PRO A 22 -9.00 -11.93 -17.46
CA PRO A 22 -9.54 -11.46 -16.19
C PRO A 22 -9.05 -12.43 -15.11
N GLY A 23 -7.96 -12.11 -14.42
CA GLY A 23 -7.46 -12.99 -13.36
C GLY A 23 -6.03 -12.81 -12.88
N HIS A 24 -5.29 -11.75 -13.25
CA HIS A 24 -4.12 -11.38 -12.48
C HIS A 24 -4.57 -10.47 -11.33
N GLN A 25 -5.02 -11.06 -10.22
CA GLN A 25 -5.06 -10.31 -8.96
C GLN A 25 -3.62 -10.01 -8.58
N THR A 26 -3.13 -8.84 -8.97
CA THR A 26 -1.93 -8.26 -8.37
C THR A 26 -2.17 -8.26 -6.86
N THR A 27 -1.42 -9.07 -6.12
CA THR A 27 -1.47 -9.06 -4.66
C THR A 27 -0.98 -7.69 -4.21
N TYR A 28 -1.90 -6.82 -3.79
CA TYR A 28 -1.56 -5.51 -3.26
C TYR A 28 -1.15 -5.69 -1.79
N TYR A 29 0.15 -5.58 -1.53
CA TYR A 29 0.66 -5.47 -0.16
C TYR A 29 0.57 -4.02 0.30
N GLY A 30 -0.02 -3.80 1.48
CA GLY A 30 -0.03 -2.49 2.15
C GLY A 30 1.14 -2.39 3.12
N TYR A 31 1.76 -1.21 3.20
CA TYR A 31 2.78 -0.91 4.19
C TYR A 31 2.15 -0.27 5.44
N ALA A 32 2.62 -0.69 6.61
CA ALA A 32 2.16 -0.17 7.90
C ALA A 32 3.35 0.21 8.80
N LEU A 33 3.13 1.12 9.74
CA LEU A 33 4.08 1.49 10.79
C LEU A 33 3.47 1.24 12.17
N ASP A 34 4.29 0.84 13.13
CA ASP A 34 3.95 0.83 14.57
C ASP A 34 4.64 2.01 15.25
N MET A 35 3.89 2.78 16.04
CA MET A 35 4.32 4.06 16.58
C MET A 35 3.86 4.25 18.02
N ASP A 36 4.80 4.72 18.85
CA ASP A 36 4.55 5.03 20.26
C ASP A 36 5.01 6.43 20.68
N VAL A 37 5.71 7.14 19.79
CA VAL A 37 6.12 8.54 19.93
C VAL A 37 5.11 9.45 19.23
N LEU A 38 4.89 10.65 19.77
CA LEU A 38 4.04 11.67 19.14
C LEU A 38 4.64 12.14 17.81
N ALA A 39 3.85 12.04 16.74
CA ALA A 39 4.13 12.55 15.41
C ALA A 39 3.17 13.69 15.07
N ASN A 40 3.70 14.73 14.41
CA ASN A 40 2.92 15.89 14.00
C ASN A 40 2.25 15.67 12.62
N TYR A 41 1.44 16.65 12.20
CA TYR A 41 0.76 16.63 10.90
C TYR A 41 1.71 16.38 9.72
N ASN A 42 2.83 17.10 9.65
CA ASN A 42 3.79 16.98 8.54
C ASN A 42 4.40 15.57 8.48
N THR A 43 4.66 14.95 9.63
CA THR A 43 5.13 13.56 9.70
C THR A 43 4.10 12.60 9.09
N PHE A 44 2.81 12.72 9.42
CA PHE A 44 1.78 11.86 8.83
C PHE A 44 1.53 12.12 7.34
N THR A 45 1.63 13.37 6.89
CA THR A 45 1.62 13.69 5.45
C THR A 45 2.78 13.01 4.72
N CYS A 46 3.98 13.03 5.31
CA CYS A 46 5.16 12.32 4.78
C CYS A 46 4.92 10.81 4.73
N ILE A 47 4.52 10.18 5.84
CA ILE A 47 4.21 8.74 5.89
C ILE A 47 3.24 8.34 4.76
N LYS A 48 2.20 9.13 4.55
CA LYS A 48 1.19 8.87 3.52
C LYS A 48 1.71 9.11 2.10
N SER A 49 2.58 10.10 1.88
CA SER A 49 3.22 10.33 0.56
C SER A 49 4.18 9.19 0.19
N TYR A 50 4.82 8.55 1.17
CA TYR A 50 5.68 7.38 0.97
C TYR A 50 4.93 6.05 0.81
N GLY A 51 3.59 6.07 0.79
CA GLY A 51 2.77 4.91 0.43
C GLY A 51 2.36 4.02 1.61
N TYR A 52 2.64 4.41 2.85
CA TYR A 52 2.07 3.74 4.02
C TYR A 52 0.58 4.06 4.12
N SER A 53 -0.24 3.01 4.18
CA SER A 53 -1.70 3.12 4.23
C SER A 53 -2.25 2.99 5.65
N THR A 54 -1.44 2.46 6.57
CA THR A 54 -1.89 2.06 7.91
C THR A 54 -0.85 2.44 8.96
N VAL A 55 -1.30 2.84 10.14
CA VAL A 55 -0.45 3.02 11.33
C VAL A 55 -1.11 2.35 12.53
N PHE A 56 -0.30 1.65 13.32
CA PHE A 56 -0.67 1.14 14.64
C PHE A 56 -0.14 2.12 15.67
N ILE A 57 -1.00 2.55 16.59
CA ILE A 57 -0.65 3.54 17.61
C ILE A 57 -0.79 2.87 18.96
N ARG A 58 0.27 2.91 19.76
CA ARG A 58 0.21 2.44 21.15
C ARG A 58 -0.77 3.30 21.93
N ALA A 59 -1.84 2.67 22.42
CA ALA A 59 -2.83 3.31 23.28
C ALA A 59 -2.68 2.95 24.77
N TYR A 60 -2.03 1.82 25.07
CA TYR A 60 -1.75 1.37 26.43
C TYR A 60 -0.32 1.74 26.83
N ASN A 61 -0.15 2.39 27.97
CA ASN A 61 1.15 2.74 28.52
C ASN A 61 1.80 1.51 29.19
N PRO A 62 2.98 1.05 28.71
CA PRO A 62 3.63 -0.15 29.23
C PRO A 62 4.27 0.01 30.61
N ALA A 63 4.19 1.19 31.25
CA ALA A 63 4.75 1.46 32.58
C ALA A 63 4.12 0.66 33.75
N GLY A 64 3.26 -0.34 33.47
CA GLY A 64 2.77 -1.30 34.46
C GLY A 64 1.63 -0.80 35.36
N VAL A 65 1.15 0.43 35.18
CA VAL A 65 0.10 1.04 36.02
C VAL A 65 -1.28 1.07 35.36
N GLY A 66 -1.48 0.38 34.23
CA GLY A 66 -2.78 0.33 33.57
C GLY A 66 -3.23 1.68 32.98
N SER A 67 -2.30 2.53 32.55
CA SER A 67 -2.62 3.89 32.08
C SER A 67 -2.69 3.98 30.55
N PHE A 68 -3.35 5.03 30.07
CA PHE A 68 -3.45 5.36 28.64
C PHE A 68 -2.19 6.10 28.16
N ASP A 69 -1.71 5.79 26.97
CA ASP A 69 -0.56 6.49 26.36
C ASP A 69 -0.99 7.90 25.90
N MET A 70 -0.36 8.92 26.47
CA MET A 70 -0.68 10.33 26.23
C MET A 70 -0.43 10.76 24.77
N ASN A 71 0.42 10.05 24.03
CA ASN A 71 0.68 10.35 22.61
C ASN A 71 -0.43 9.86 21.68
N ALA A 72 -1.24 8.89 22.12
CA ALA A 72 -2.17 8.17 21.25
C ALA A 72 -3.22 9.09 20.61
N VAL A 73 -3.86 9.94 21.41
CA VAL A 73 -4.90 10.87 20.92
C VAL A 73 -4.32 11.88 19.92
N GLY A 74 -3.12 12.40 20.20
CA GLY A 74 -2.42 13.32 19.29
C GLY A 74 -2.12 12.65 17.94
N ASN A 75 -1.58 11.43 17.98
CA ASN A 75 -1.31 10.65 16.78
C ASN A 75 -2.57 10.33 15.97
N ILE A 76 -3.67 9.92 16.63
CA ILE A 76 -4.95 9.64 15.94
C ILE A 76 -5.45 10.88 15.20
N ARG A 77 -5.46 12.05 15.87
CA ARG A 77 -5.92 13.31 15.25
C ARG A 77 -5.03 13.71 14.08
N ASN A 78 -3.71 13.66 14.26
CA ASN A 78 -2.76 14.07 13.21
C ASN A 78 -2.78 13.10 12.02
N ALA A 79 -2.91 11.80 12.25
CA ALA A 79 -3.06 10.79 11.21
C ALA A 79 -4.34 10.98 10.38
N TYR A 80 -5.46 11.31 11.06
CA TYR A 80 -6.74 11.56 10.39
C TYR A 80 -6.71 12.84 9.53
N GLN A 81 -6.02 13.88 10.00
CA GLN A 81 -5.86 15.13 9.24
C GLN A 81 -4.84 15.02 8.10
N GLY A 82 -3.84 14.14 8.24
CA GLY A 82 -2.78 13.93 7.24
C GLY A 82 -3.34 13.64 5.84
N LYS A 83 -3.15 14.60 4.93
CA LYS A 83 -3.51 14.45 3.52
C LYS A 83 -2.32 13.89 2.75
N ARG A 84 -2.62 13.16 1.66
CA ARG A 84 -1.59 12.80 0.68
C ARG A 84 -1.19 14.08 -0.03
N ALA A 85 0.10 14.40 -0.10
CA ALA A 85 0.56 15.50 -0.93
C ALA A 85 0.21 15.17 -2.39
N HIS A 86 -0.50 16.08 -3.06
CA HIS A 86 -0.84 15.99 -4.49
C HIS A 86 0.30 16.56 -5.33
#